data_AF-A0A4Q6ARX1-F1
#
_entry.id   AF-A0A4Q6ARX1-F1
#
_cell.length_a   1.000
_cell.length_b   1.000
_cell.length_c   1.000
_cell.angle_alpha   90.00
_cell.angle_beta   90.00
_cell.angle_gamma   90.00
#
_symmetry.space_group_name_H-M   'P 1'
#
loop_
_entity.id
_entity.type
_entity.pdbx_description
1 polymer ?
#
loop_
_entity_poly.entity_id
_entity_poly.type
_entity_poly.pdbx_seq_one_letter_code
_entity_poly.pdbx_strand_id
1 'polypeptide(L)'
;MDKFLDVLSPVKSRIDWDQVREKLKANQVAMDQLFSSGEEKNKLVFAERARRMAARLRHNLVVDTLTVMTFQLGKERYALPLSDLAEILPFADCTAIPGCPPELTGVISVRGEIRCVVDLAMVLGLDVELDEDNAGYILLLRS
;
A
#
# COMPACT_ATOMS: atom_id res chain seq x y z
N MET A 1 -10.14 54.47 -75.61
CA MET A 1 -9.15 53.38 -75.74
C MET A 1 -8.20 53.58 -74.58
N ASP A 2 -8.01 52.73 -73.58
CA ASP A 2 -8.45 51.37 -73.21
C ASP A 2 -8.37 51.32 -71.67
N LYS A 3 -9.35 50.84 -70.89
CA LYS A 3 -9.78 49.46 -70.63
C LYS A 3 -8.65 48.47 -70.22
N PHE A 4 -8.68 48.13 -68.92
CA PHE A 4 -8.34 46.84 -68.28
C PHE A 4 -6.90 46.50 -67.85
N LEU A 5 -6.78 46.29 -66.51
CA LEU A 5 -5.97 45.34 -65.70
C LEU A 5 -5.34 46.10 -64.52
N ASP A 6 -6.02 46.33 -63.39
CA ASP A 6 -6.37 45.42 -62.28
C ASP A 6 -5.20 44.59 -61.71
N VAL A 7 -5.24 44.48 -60.37
CA VAL A 7 -4.56 43.53 -59.47
C VAL A 7 -3.55 44.16 -58.49
N LEU A 8 -3.98 44.12 -57.21
CA LEU A 8 -3.29 44.26 -55.92
C LEU A 8 -3.50 45.56 -55.12
N SER A 9 -4.60 45.61 -54.35
CA SER A 9 -4.61 46.30 -53.05
C SER A 9 -3.76 45.51 -52.04
N PRO A 10 -3.25 46.18 -50.99
CA PRO A 10 -3.57 45.67 -49.66
C PRO A 10 -4.09 46.77 -48.73
N VAL A 11 -5.21 46.44 -48.11
CA VAL A 11 -5.89 47.16 -47.03
C VAL A 11 -4.93 47.41 -45.85
N LYS A 12 -4.78 48.66 -45.42
CA LYS A 12 -4.35 49.00 -44.05
C LYS A 12 -5.47 49.79 -43.38
N SER A 13 -6.41 49.09 -42.76
CA SER A 13 -7.30 49.72 -41.79
C SER A 13 -6.46 50.05 -40.55
N ARG A 14 -6.33 51.36 -40.29
CA ARG A 14 -5.85 51.90 -39.01
C ARG A 14 -6.74 51.32 -37.91
N ILE A 15 -6.17 50.54 -37.00
CA ILE A 15 -6.88 50.08 -35.81
C ILE A 15 -7.39 51.32 -35.07
N ASP A 16 -8.70 51.39 -34.84
CA ASP A 16 -9.35 52.45 -34.09
C ASP A 16 -9.10 52.19 -32.59
N TRP A 17 -7.95 52.68 -32.11
CA TRP A 17 -7.46 52.46 -30.75
C TRP A 17 -8.35 53.09 -29.67
N ASP A 18 -9.19 54.05 -30.03
CA ASP A 18 -10.14 54.67 -29.11
C ASP A 18 -11.34 53.74 -28.88
N GLN A 19 -11.87 53.11 -29.94
CA GLN A 19 -12.87 52.04 -29.79
C GLN A 19 -12.35 50.83 -29.01
N VAL A 20 -11.08 50.44 -29.24
CA VAL A 20 -10.46 49.34 -28.48
C VAL A 20 -10.33 49.70 -27.00
N ARG A 21 -9.98 50.96 -26.65
CA ARG A 21 -9.92 51.42 -25.25
C ARG A 21 -11.29 51.48 -24.58
N GLU A 22 -12.32 51.90 -25.29
CA GLU A 22 -13.67 51.96 -24.76
C GLU A 22 -14.24 50.55 -24.52
N LYS A 23 -14.06 49.66 -25.49
CA LYS A 23 -14.41 48.24 -25.35
C LYS A 23 -13.61 47.55 -24.25
N LEU A 24 -12.33 47.89 -24.06
CA LEU A 24 -11.52 47.36 -22.96
C LEU A 24 -12.01 47.88 -21.61
N LYS A 25 -12.36 49.16 -21.45
CA LYS A 25 -12.92 49.69 -20.20
C LYS A 25 -14.26 49.02 -19.84
N ALA A 26 -15.15 48.85 -20.81
CA ALA A 26 -16.43 48.17 -20.62
C ALA A 26 -16.24 46.68 -20.29
N ASN A 27 -15.31 46.00 -20.98
CA ASN A 27 -14.98 44.61 -20.65
C ASN A 27 -14.23 44.47 -19.33
N GLN A 28 -13.46 45.45 -18.89
CA GLN A 28 -12.69 45.40 -17.64
C GLN A 28 -13.62 45.44 -16.43
N VAL A 29 -14.66 46.28 -16.45
CA VAL A 29 -15.70 46.32 -15.41
C VAL A 29 -16.56 45.05 -15.42
N ALA A 30 -16.88 44.51 -16.60
CA ALA A 30 -17.59 43.23 -16.72
C ALA A 30 -16.73 42.04 -16.27
N MET A 31 -15.42 42.06 -16.56
CA MET A 31 -14.45 41.05 -16.15
C MET A 31 -14.26 41.04 -14.63
N ASP A 32 -14.11 42.19 -13.97
CA ASP A 32 -13.95 42.27 -12.51
C ASP A 32 -15.18 41.69 -11.77
N GLN A 33 -16.39 41.91 -12.29
CA GLN A 33 -17.63 41.33 -11.72
C GLN A 33 -17.75 39.82 -11.96
N LEU A 34 -17.27 39.33 -13.13
CA LEU A 34 -17.23 37.89 -13.45
C LEU A 34 -16.15 37.14 -12.65
N PHE A 35 -14.98 37.75 -12.42
CA PHE A 35 -13.90 37.16 -11.61
C PHE A 35 -14.26 37.11 -10.12
N SER A 36 -14.98 38.11 -9.61
CA SER A 36 -15.54 38.09 -8.24
C SER A 36 -16.48 36.91 -8.01
N SER A 37 -17.26 36.55 -9.04
CA SER A 37 -18.21 35.42 -9.01
C SER A 37 -17.57 34.06 -9.37
N GLY A 38 -16.35 34.08 -9.89
CA GLY A 38 -15.60 32.91 -10.35
C GLY A 38 -14.77 32.25 -9.25
N GLU A 39 -14.34 33.00 -8.24
CA GLU A 39 -13.46 32.49 -7.19
C GLU A 39 -14.15 31.47 -6.28
N GLU A 40 -15.42 31.71 -5.90
CA GLU A 40 -16.24 30.74 -5.15
C GLU A 40 -16.60 29.51 -5.98
N LYS A 41 -17.02 29.68 -7.23
CA LYS A 41 -17.29 28.56 -8.14
C LYS A 41 -16.04 27.72 -8.40
N ASN A 42 -14.88 28.35 -8.56
CA ASN A 42 -13.60 27.65 -8.73
C ASN A 42 -13.21 26.90 -7.45
N LYS A 43 -13.37 27.51 -6.26
CA LYS A 43 -13.14 26.83 -4.97
C LYS A 43 -14.01 25.58 -4.83
N LEU A 44 -15.29 25.65 -5.20
CA LEU A 44 -16.21 24.50 -5.18
C LEU A 44 -15.78 23.41 -6.16
N VAL A 45 -15.40 23.79 -7.38
CA VAL A 45 -14.91 22.85 -8.41
C VAL A 45 -13.59 22.20 -7.99
N PHE A 46 -12.68 22.94 -7.37
CA PHE A 46 -11.42 22.38 -6.86
C PHE A 46 -11.63 21.46 -5.67
N ALA A 47 -12.51 21.81 -4.73
CA ALA A 47 -12.85 20.95 -3.60
C ALA A 47 -13.49 19.64 -4.07
N GLU A 48 -14.41 19.70 -5.05
CA GLU A 48 -15.05 18.51 -5.63
C GLU A 48 -14.06 17.63 -6.40
N ARG A 49 -13.16 18.23 -7.19
CA ARG A 49 -12.10 17.51 -7.89
C ARG A 49 -11.10 16.87 -6.92
N ALA A 50 -10.71 17.58 -5.85
CA ALA A 50 -9.85 17.06 -4.80
C ALA A 50 -10.51 15.87 -4.08
N ARG A 51 -11.81 15.95 -3.78
CA ARG A 51 -12.59 14.82 -3.21
C ARG A 51 -12.61 13.60 -4.14
N ARG A 52 -12.89 13.80 -5.43
CA ARG A 52 -12.88 12.70 -6.43
C ARG A 52 -11.50 12.06 -6.59
N MET A 53 -10.43 12.86 -6.52
CA MET A 53 -9.06 12.37 -6.59
C MET A 53 -8.67 11.59 -5.31
N ALA A 54 -9.04 12.09 -4.14
CA ALA A 54 -8.83 11.40 -2.86
C ALA A 54 -9.62 10.08 -2.74
N ALA A 55 -10.84 10.03 -3.30
CA ALA A 55 -11.65 8.82 -3.32
C ALA A 55 -11.02 7.69 -4.18
N ARG A 56 -10.31 8.03 -5.26
CA ARG A 56 -9.59 7.04 -6.10
C ARG A 56 -8.39 6.42 -5.38
N LEU A 57 -7.68 7.19 -4.56
CA LEU A 57 -6.52 6.70 -3.80
C LEU A 57 -6.91 5.65 -2.75
N ARG A 58 -8.12 5.74 -2.17
CA ARG A 58 -8.60 4.77 -1.16
C ARG A 58 -8.95 3.40 -1.72
N HIS A 59 -9.34 3.30 -2.98
CA HIS A 59 -9.78 2.04 -3.59
C HIS A 59 -8.64 1.22 -4.21
N ASN A 60 -7.41 1.76 -4.25
CA ASN A 60 -6.27 1.12 -4.92
C ASN A 60 -5.11 0.74 -3.99
N LEU A 61 -5.32 0.83 -2.68
CA LEU A 61 -4.41 0.30 -1.67
C LEU A 61 -4.96 -1.04 -1.20
N VAL A 62 -4.90 -2.04 -2.06
CA VAL A 62 -4.91 -3.43 -1.59
C VAL A 62 -3.54 -3.62 -0.95
N VAL A 63 -3.47 -3.34 0.36
CA VAL A 63 -2.28 -3.67 1.14
C VAL A 63 -2.39 -5.17 1.40
N ASP A 64 -1.49 -5.95 0.80
CA ASP A 64 -1.40 -7.37 1.11
C ASP A 64 -1.05 -7.52 2.60
N THR A 65 -2.01 -8.01 3.38
CA THR A 65 -1.82 -8.27 4.81
C THR A 65 -1.45 -9.73 5.01
N LEU A 66 -0.29 -9.98 5.62
CA LEU A 66 0.13 -11.32 6.04
C LEU A 66 -0.26 -11.56 7.50
N THR A 67 -1.11 -12.55 7.74
CA THR A 67 -1.45 -12.99 9.10
C THR A 67 -0.40 -13.97 9.59
N VAL A 68 0.16 -13.71 10.77
CA VAL A 68 1.23 -14.50 11.39
C VAL A 68 0.86 -14.93 12.81
N MET A 69 1.36 -16.09 13.24
CA MET A 69 1.41 -16.47 14.64
C MET A 69 2.75 -16.01 15.23
N THR A 70 2.71 -15.29 16.35
CA THR A 70 3.92 -14.90 17.09
C THR A 70 4.17 -15.83 18.27
N PHE A 71 5.43 -16.12 18.55
CA PHE A 71 5.84 -16.93 19.70
C PHE A 71 7.18 -16.42 20.27
N GLN A 72 7.48 -16.80 21.50
CA GLN A 72 8.72 -16.44 22.19
C GLN A 72 9.71 -17.61 22.06
N LEU A 73 10.97 -17.29 21.74
CA LEU A 73 12.08 -18.24 21.74
C LEU A 73 13.26 -17.59 22.46
N GLY A 74 13.56 -18.08 23.67
CA GLY A 74 14.46 -17.39 24.59
C GLY A 74 14.00 -15.96 24.87
N LYS A 75 14.86 -14.97 24.61
CA LYS A 75 14.59 -13.55 24.86
C LYS A 75 13.95 -12.83 23.67
N GLU A 76 13.80 -13.50 22.53
CA GLU A 76 13.33 -12.90 21.28
C GLU A 76 11.94 -13.40 20.86
N ARG A 77 11.24 -12.55 20.10
CA ARG A 77 9.91 -12.87 19.54
C ARG A 77 10.03 -13.17 18.06
N TYR A 78 9.57 -14.35 17.68
CA TYR A 78 9.54 -14.85 16.32
C TYR A 78 8.10 -14.93 15.82
N ALA A 79 7.94 -15.10 14.50
CA ALA A 79 6.64 -15.29 13.90
C ALA A 79 6.73 -16.21 12.67
N LEU A 80 5.64 -16.95 12.41
CA LEU A 80 5.47 -17.69 11.17
C LEU A 80 4.11 -17.38 10.51
N PRO A 81 3.97 -17.51 9.19
CA PRO A 81 2.68 -17.39 8.52
C PRO A 81 1.65 -18.34 9.14
N LEU A 82 0.47 -17.82 9.46
CA LEU A 82 -0.60 -18.66 10.00
C LEU A 82 -1.08 -19.72 8.98
N SER A 83 -0.84 -19.46 7.69
CA SER A 83 -1.04 -20.42 6.59
C SER A 83 -0.19 -21.67 6.73
N ASP A 84 0.93 -21.62 7.43
CA ASP A 84 1.87 -22.74 7.53
C ASP A 84 1.66 -23.51 8.84
N LEU A 85 0.91 -22.96 9.79
CA LEU A 85 0.60 -23.60 11.08
C LEU A 85 -0.61 -24.52 10.98
N ALA A 86 -0.42 -25.81 11.25
CA ALA A 86 -1.48 -26.80 11.32
C ALA A 86 -2.19 -26.81 12.69
N GLU A 87 -1.41 -26.92 13.78
CA GLU A 87 -1.92 -27.03 15.15
C GLU A 87 -0.82 -26.65 16.15
N ILE A 88 -1.20 -26.19 17.34
CA ILE A 88 -0.30 -25.93 18.46
C ILE A 88 -0.61 -26.96 19.53
N LEU A 89 0.41 -27.71 19.94
CA LEU A 89 0.30 -28.71 21.00
C LEU A 89 1.13 -28.27 22.21
N PRO A 90 0.70 -28.55 23.45
CA PRO A 90 1.59 -28.46 24.59
C PRO A 90 2.78 -29.39 24.37
N PHE A 91 3.97 -28.98 24.82
CA PHE A 91 5.14 -29.84 24.76
C PHE A 91 4.90 -31.11 25.58
N ALA A 92 5.26 -32.24 24.99
CA ALA A 92 5.14 -33.56 25.58
C ALA A 92 6.39 -34.37 25.27
N ASP A 93 6.61 -35.44 26.03
CA ASP A 93 7.78 -36.30 25.86
C ASP A 93 7.88 -36.82 24.42
N CYS A 94 9.02 -36.53 23.79
CA CYS A 94 9.33 -36.99 22.45
C CYS A 94 10.03 -38.36 22.51
N THR A 95 9.69 -39.26 21.58
CA THR A 95 10.44 -40.52 21.44
C THR A 95 11.74 -40.23 20.69
N ALA A 96 12.88 -40.36 21.39
CA ALA A 96 14.19 -40.12 20.81
C ALA A 96 14.50 -41.13 19.68
N ILE A 97 15.14 -40.65 18.62
CA ILE A 97 15.62 -41.50 17.52
C ILE A 97 17.13 -41.72 17.69
N PRO A 98 17.60 -42.97 17.85
CA PRO A 98 19.02 -43.26 18.00
C PRO A 98 19.84 -42.79 16.79
N GLY A 99 20.95 -42.09 17.04
CA GLY A 99 21.89 -41.65 16.00
C GLY A 99 21.46 -40.42 15.22
N CYS A 100 20.37 -39.75 15.62
CA CYS A 100 19.96 -38.49 15.01
C CYS A 100 20.79 -37.29 15.51
N PRO A 101 20.88 -36.22 14.71
CA PRO A 101 21.47 -34.96 15.14
C PRO A 101 20.76 -34.39 16.38
N PRO A 102 21.48 -33.64 17.24
CA PRO A 102 20.91 -33.10 18.48
C PRO A 102 19.72 -32.16 18.23
N GLU A 103 19.68 -31.48 17.09
CA GLU A 103 18.58 -30.59 16.70
C GLU A 103 17.26 -31.35 16.55
N LEU A 104 17.29 -32.66 16.27
CA LEU A 104 16.10 -33.50 16.23
C LEU A 104 15.78 -34.02 17.63
N THR A 105 14.85 -33.35 18.32
CA THR A 105 14.35 -33.77 19.64
C THR A 105 13.78 -35.19 19.61
N GLY A 106 13.12 -35.58 18.51
CA GLY A 106 12.63 -36.93 18.30
C GLY A 106 11.37 -36.98 17.45
N VAL A 107 10.48 -37.92 17.78
CA VAL A 107 9.16 -38.07 17.13
C VAL A 107 8.03 -38.12 18.13
N ILE A 108 6.86 -37.66 17.69
CA ILE A 108 5.59 -37.76 18.39
C ILE A 108 4.53 -38.40 17.50
N SER A 109 3.51 -39.00 18.10
CA SER A 109 2.33 -39.48 17.37
C SER A 109 1.21 -38.45 17.48
N VAL A 110 0.79 -37.91 16.35
CA VAL A 110 -0.33 -36.96 16.26
C VAL A 110 -1.42 -37.64 15.45
N ARG A 111 -2.50 -38.06 16.13
CA ARG A 111 -3.67 -38.73 15.49
C ARG A 111 -3.27 -39.96 14.67
N GLY A 112 -2.25 -40.71 15.11
CA GLY A 112 -1.76 -41.91 14.44
C GLY A 112 -0.70 -41.65 13.37
N GLU A 113 -0.37 -40.40 13.07
CA GLU A 113 0.73 -40.03 12.19
C GLU A 113 1.99 -39.72 13.00
N ILE A 114 3.13 -40.30 12.59
CA ILE A 114 4.42 -39.99 13.17
C ILE A 114 4.89 -38.64 12.62
N ARG A 115 5.13 -37.69 13.52
CA ARG A 115 5.64 -36.35 13.20
C ARG A 115 7.00 -36.15 13.86
N CYS A 116 7.94 -35.57 13.11
CA CYS A 116 9.26 -35.22 13.64
C CYS A 116 9.16 -33.92 14.43
N VAL A 117 9.83 -33.88 15.59
CA VAL A 117 9.96 -32.69 16.43
C VAL A 117 11.41 -32.26 16.39
N VAL A 118 11.62 -30.99 16.04
CA VAL A 118 12.93 -30.37 15.89
C VAL A 118 13.01 -29.21 16.88
N ASP A 119 14.13 -29.09 17.57
CA ASP A 119 14.41 -27.96 18.44
C ASP A 119 14.77 -26.74 17.60
N LEU A 120 13.85 -25.78 17.57
CA LEU A 120 14.02 -24.56 16.78
C LEU A 120 15.17 -23.68 17.29
N ALA A 121 15.44 -23.65 18.59
CA ALA A 121 16.56 -22.88 19.14
C ALA A 121 17.89 -23.42 18.60
N MET A 122 18.06 -24.75 18.63
CA MET A 122 19.27 -25.38 18.10
C MET A 122 19.43 -25.17 16.59
N VAL A 123 18.35 -25.31 15.82
CA VAL A 123 18.38 -25.06 14.36
C VAL A 123 18.79 -23.62 14.03
N LEU A 124 18.34 -22.66 14.84
CA LEU A 124 18.69 -21.25 14.66
C LEU A 124 20.03 -20.87 15.31
N GLY A 125 20.71 -21.80 15.99
CA GLY A 125 21.96 -21.55 16.70
C GLY A 125 21.81 -20.62 17.90
N LEU A 126 20.65 -20.65 18.56
CA LEU A 126 20.32 -19.81 19.70
C LEU A 126 20.65 -20.55 21.01
N ASP A 127 21.25 -19.82 21.95
CA ASP A 127 21.46 -20.29 23.32
C ASP A 127 20.24 -19.88 24.16
N VAL A 128 19.35 -20.84 24.43
CA VAL A 128 18.09 -20.61 25.13
C VAL A 128 18.10 -21.34 26.46
N GLU A 129 17.99 -20.59 27.54
CA GLU A 129 17.73 -21.16 28.87
C GLU A 129 16.29 -21.68 28.91
N LEU A 130 16.14 -22.97 29.20
CA LEU A 130 14.83 -23.59 29.43
C LEU A 130 14.29 -23.12 30.78
N ASP A 131 13.06 -22.62 30.77
CA ASP A 131 12.34 -22.27 31.99
C ASP A 131 11.62 -23.53 32.48
N GLU A 132 12.11 -24.14 33.57
CA GLU A 132 11.57 -25.40 34.11
C GLU A 132 10.09 -25.28 34.52
N ASP A 133 9.63 -24.05 34.81
CA ASP A 133 8.24 -23.77 35.21
C ASP A 133 7.31 -23.54 34.00
N ASN A 134 7.85 -23.38 32.79
CA ASN A 134 7.07 -23.09 31.59
C ASN A 134 7.23 -24.21 30.54
N ALA A 135 6.30 -25.17 30.58
CA ALA A 135 6.21 -26.19 29.54
C ALA A 135 6.04 -25.52 28.16
N GLY A 136 6.99 -25.78 27.26
CA GLY A 136 6.99 -25.22 25.91
C GLY A 136 5.81 -25.68 25.05
N TYR A 137 5.84 -25.33 23.76
CA TYR A 137 4.84 -25.75 22.78
C TYR A 137 5.48 -26.39 21.55
N ILE A 138 4.79 -27.35 20.95
CA ILE A 138 5.13 -27.93 19.65
C ILE A 138 4.23 -27.29 18.60
N LEU A 139 4.86 -26.63 17.63
CA LEU A 139 4.19 -26.02 16.49
C LEU A 139 4.19 -27.02 15.33
N LEU A 140 3.02 -27.57 14.99
CA LEU A 140 2.90 -28.46 13.84
C LEU A 140 2.74 -27.65 12.57
N LEU A 141 3.62 -27.88 11.59
CA LEU A 141 3.56 -27.21 10.30
C LEU A 141 2.74 -28.04 9.28
N ARG A 142 2.04 -27.35 8.38
CA ARG A 142 1.41 -27.95 7.21
C ARG A 142 2.50 -28.41 6.24
N SER A 143 2.36 -29.63 5.71
CA SER A 143 3.18 -30.19 4.64
C SER A 143 2.70 -29.78 3.27
#